data_AF-A0A132AAJ3-F1
#
_entry.id   AF-A0A132AAJ3-F1
#
_cell.length_a   1.000
_cell.length_b   1.000
_cell.length_c   1.000
_cell.angle_alpha   90.00
_cell.angle_beta   90.00
_cell.angle_gamma   90.00
#
_symmetry.space_group_name_H-M   'P 1'
#
loop_
_entity.id
_entity.type
_entity.pdbx_description
1 polymer ?
#
loop_
_entity_poly.entity_id
_entity_poly.type
_entity_poly.pdbx_seq_one_letter_code
_entity_poly.pdbx_strand_id
1 'polypeptide(L)'
;IHPNDRLPDENRGLEVVPYDCVQCLCHASSKCNLNKGCDGAYCGPYLLSWGYWADGGQPGEEYASCTKQKECSEKAIQGYMSKWKKDCNGDGKIDCIDYALIHKLGPHGCDDVINNECLECICYVGLFFYLSYKNLIQKNWSQTFIKASSKCRASIGCRSDEPGRSICGPYQVDWEYWAEAGKPGNRGDLSNLENFQMCLNNRECADQTVREYLKRHRKDCNEDGTIDCNDFAAIHVSGTGQCNAQWYLDSKYYSDFRECYDF
;
A
#
# COMPACT_ATOMS: atom_id res chain seq x y z
N ILE A 1 0.43 25.88 22.08
CA ILE A 1 1.50 26.04 21.07
C ILE A 1 2.48 27.04 21.65
N HIS A 2 3.60 26.56 22.19
CA HIS A 2 4.69 27.44 22.62
C HIS A 2 5.68 27.58 21.46
N PRO A 3 5.97 28.81 21.01
CA PRO A 3 6.94 29.07 19.95
C PRO A 3 8.29 29.38 20.61
N ASN A 4 9.18 28.40 20.81
CA ASN A 4 10.63 28.68 20.97
C ASN A 4 11.62 27.51 21.06
N ASP A 5 11.28 26.26 20.72
CA ASP A 5 12.29 25.19 20.63
C ASP A 5 12.70 24.88 19.18
N ARG A 6 12.93 25.94 18.39
CA ARG A 6 13.69 25.79 17.13
C ARG A 6 15.17 25.80 17.47
N LEU A 7 15.77 24.61 17.50
CA LEU A 7 17.22 24.46 17.43
C LEU A 7 17.76 25.23 16.20
N PRO A 8 18.92 25.90 16.32
CA PRO A 8 19.41 26.80 15.28
C PRO A 8 19.76 26.05 13.98
N ASP A 9 19.50 26.79 12.90
CA ASP A 9 19.55 26.43 11.49
C ASP A 9 21.00 26.35 10.96
N GLU A 10 21.82 25.46 11.51
CA GLU A 10 23.22 25.28 11.06
C GLU A 10 23.59 23.84 10.68
N ASN A 11 22.62 22.91 10.71
CA ASN A 11 22.81 21.51 10.29
C ASN A 11 21.80 21.00 9.25
N ARG A 12 20.98 21.88 8.66
CA ARG A 12 19.94 21.52 7.68
C ARG A 12 20.49 21.08 6.30
N GLY A 13 21.81 20.85 6.18
CA GLY A 13 22.49 20.36 4.98
C GLY A 13 22.89 18.88 5.02
N LEU A 14 22.53 18.12 6.06
CA LEU A 14 22.99 16.74 6.30
C LEU A 14 21.87 15.70 6.45
N GLU A 15 20.60 16.09 6.34
CA GLU A 15 19.47 15.17 6.42
C GLU A 15 19.24 14.47 5.06
N VAL A 16 19.14 13.14 5.10
CA VAL A 16 18.94 12.30 3.90
C VAL A 16 17.49 12.31 3.45
N VAL A 17 16.57 12.24 4.41
CA VAL A 17 15.12 12.23 4.16
C VAL A 17 14.58 13.64 4.39
N PRO A 18 13.91 14.26 3.40
CA PRO A 18 13.31 15.58 3.59
C PRO A 18 12.30 15.59 4.75
N TYR A 19 12.26 16.68 5.51
CA TYR A 19 11.36 16.82 6.67
C TYR A 19 9.89 16.50 6.35
N ASP A 20 9.37 17.01 5.23
CA ASP A 20 7.98 16.77 4.81
C ASP A 20 7.72 15.29 4.52
N CYS A 21 8.72 14.58 3.97
CA CYS A 21 8.66 13.15 3.77
C CYS A 21 8.60 12.41 5.11
N VAL A 22 9.45 12.79 6.07
CA VAL A 22 9.43 12.23 7.43
C VAL A 22 8.07 12.48 8.11
N GLN A 23 7.41 13.62 7.90
CA GLN A 23 6.05 13.82 8.40
C GLN A 23 5.03 12.86 7.75
N CYS A 24 5.15 12.63 6.43
CA CYS A 24 4.30 11.68 5.72
C CYS A 24 4.45 10.25 6.26
N LEU A 25 5.69 9.79 6.53
CA LEU A 25 5.93 8.48 7.14
C LEU A 25 5.21 8.34 8.49
N CYS A 26 5.23 9.38 9.32
CA CYS A 26 4.54 9.39 10.62
C CYS A 26 3.03 9.18 10.46
N HIS A 27 2.42 9.92 9.54
CA HIS A 27 0.99 9.86 9.26
C HIS A 27 0.59 8.52 8.63
N ALA A 28 1.38 7.99 7.70
CA ALA A 28 1.13 6.71 7.07
C ALA A 28 1.22 5.54 8.08
N SER A 29 2.18 5.58 9.01
CA SER A 29 2.38 4.51 9.99
C SER A 29 1.30 4.47 11.07
N SER A 30 0.99 5.60 11.72
CA SER A 30 0.12 5.62 12.90
C SER A 30 -0.92 6.75 12.94
N LYS A 31 -1.10 7.48 11.82
CA LYS A 31 -1.72 8.81 11.80
C LYS A 31 -0.95 9.83 12.65
N CYS A 32 0.36 9.61 12.79
CA CYS A 32 1.27 10.35 13.65
C CYS A 32 0.78 10.43 15.10
N ASN A 33 0.29 9.32 15.63
CA ASN A 33 -0.15 9.21 17.02
C ASN A 33 1.08 9.17 17.94
N LEU A 34 1.44 10.33 18.51
CA LEU A 34 2.58 10.48 19.42
C LEU A 34 2.44 9.69 20.73
N ASN A 35 1.24 9.21 21.05
CA ASN A 35 0.99 8.36 22.21
C ASN A 35 0.99 6.86 21.84
N LYS A 36 1.32 6.49 20.59
CA LYS A 36 1.41 5.09 20.18
C LYS A 36 2.55 4.41 20.94
N GLY A 37 2.18 3.41 21.76
CA GLY A 37 3.14 2.55 22.44
C GLY A 37 3.76 1.52 21.50
N CYS A 38 4.19 0.40 22.05
CA CYS A 38 4.65 -0.75 21.27
C CYS A 38 3.50 -1.72 21.01
N ASP A 39 3.51 -2.32 19.83
CA ASP A 39 2.54 -3.29 19.35
C ASP A 39 3.31 -4.46 18.72
N GLY A 40 3.50 -5.52 19.50
CA GLY A 40 4.44 -6.59 19.16
C GLY A 40 5.86 -6.06 18.97
N ALA A 41 6.41 -6.24 17.76
CA ALA A 41 7.78 -5.86 17.43
C ALA A 41 7.95 -4.39 17.02
N TYR A 42 6.87 -3.61 16.87
CA TYR A 42 6.90 -2.25 16.31
C TYR A 42 6.47 -1.21 17.35
N CYS A 43 7.16 -0.07 17.40
CA CYS A 43 6.95 0.94 18.43
C CYS A 43 6.77 2.35 17.87
N GLY A 44 5.94 3.13 18.55
CA GLY A 44 5.90 4.58 18.40
C GLY A 44 5.11 5.10 17.21
N PRO A 45 5.16 6.43 16.98
CA PRO A 45 4.39 7.08 15.92
C PRO A 45 4.80 6.65 14.50
N TYR A 46 6.00 6.09 14.34
CA TYR A 46 6.51 5.59 13.06
C TYR A 46 6.41 4.08 12.91
N LEU A 47 6.00 3.34 13.95
CA LEU A 47 6.01 1.87 13.96
C LEU A 47 7.38 1.28 13.57
N LEU A 48 8.45 1.82 14.15
CA LEU A 48 9.81 1.31 13.89
C LEU A 48 9.97 -0.05 14.58
N SER A 49 10.74 -0.96 13.98
CA SER A 49 11.17 -2.21 14.61
C SER A 49 12.53 -2.06 15.29
N TRP A 50 12.93 -3.03 16.12
CA TRP A 50 14.26 -3.02 16.74
C TRP A 50 15.37 -3.04 15.70
N GLY A 51 15.24 -3.88 14.66
CA GLY A 51 16.22 -3.97 13.58
C GLY A 51 16.34 -2.67 12.78
N TYR A 52 15.20 -2.00 12.56
CA TYR A 52 15.19 -0.68 11.92
C TYR A 52 15.96 0.35 12.75
N TRP A 53 15.66 0.45 14.05
CA TRP A 53 16.37 1.35 14.97
C TRP A 53 17.87 1.01 15.07
N ALA A 54 18.20 -0.29 15.08
CA ALA A 54 19.58 -0.76 15.13
C ALA A 54 20.39 -0.34 13.90
N ASP A 55 19.85 -0.58 12.72
CA ASP A 55 20.47 -0.14 11.45
C ASP A 55 20.49 1.37 11.28
N GLY A 56 19.54 2.07 11.92
CA GLY A 56 19.47 3.52 11.98
C GLY A 56 20.50 4.18 12.90
N GLY A 57 21.45 3.42 13.44
CA GLY A 57 22.53 3.94 14.30
C GLY A 57 22.17 4.00 15.78
N GLN A 58 21.11 3.32 16.20
CA GLN A 58 20.72 3.17 17.61
C GLN A 58 20.63 4.49 18.38
N PRO A 59 19.92 5.53 17.89
CA PRO A 59 19.82 6.79 18.61
C PRO A 59 19.11 6.61 19.96
N GLY A 60 19.51 7.40 20.95
CA GLY A 60 19.03 7.28 22.33
C GLY A 60 19.64 6.08 23.06
N GLU A 61 19.14 5.79 24.26
CA GLU A 61 19.71 4.72 25.11
C GLU A 61 19.07 3.35 24.85
N GLU A 62 17.77 3.33 24.53
CA GLU A 62 17.00 2.10 24.38
C GLU A 62 15.98 2.24 23.24
N TYR A 63 15.86 1.17 22.44
CA TYR A 63 14.90 1.05 21.34
C TYR A 63 13.48 1.52 21.70
N ALA A 64 12.84 0.93 22.71
CA ALA A 64 11.46 1.25 23.03
C ALA A 64 11.30 2.70 23.51
N SER A 65 12.23 3.19 24.33
CA SER A 65 12.24 4.58 24.81
C SER A 65 12.43 5.59 23.69
N CYS A 66 13.38 5.33 22.78
CA CYS A 66 13.66 6.18 21.63
C CYS A 66 12.49 6.20 20.64
N THR A 67 12.03 5.03 20.20
CA THR A 67 11.04 4.94 19.11
C THR A 67 9.66 5.44 19.49
N LYS A 68 9.33 5.55 20.80
CA LYS A 68 8.12 6.25 21.26
C LYS A 68 8.24 7.78 21.17
N GLN A 69 9.44 8.33 21.05
CA GLN A 69 9.68 9.76 20.92
C GLN A 69 9.87 10.14 19.45
N LYS A 70 9.14 11.17 19.00
CA LYS A 70 9.16 11.61 17.59
C LYS A 70 10.58 11.92 17.12
N GLU A 71 11.27 12.84 17.81
CA GLU A 71 12.61 13.29 17.40
C GLU A 71 13.65 12.15 17.36
N CYS A 72 13.60 11.23 18.32
CA CYS A 72 14.52 10.09 18.34
C CYS A 72 14.21 9.09 17.23
N SER A 73 12.93 8.88 16.91
CA SER A 73 12.49 8.09 15.76
C SER A 73 12.94 8.70 14.44
N GLU A 74 12.83 10.03 14.30
CA GLU A 74 13.26 10.75 13.09
C GLU A 74 14.77 10.58 12.87
N LYS A 75 15.58 10.65 13.94
CA LYS A 75 17.02 10.32 13.87
C LYS A 75 17.27 8.89 13.39
N ALA A 76 16.51 7.92 13.88
CA ALA A 76 16.63 6.52 13.46
C ALA A 76 16.27 6.36 11.97
N ILE A 77 15.24 7.06 11.49
CA ILE A 77 14.84 7.09 10.07
C ILE A 77 15.95 7.69 9.21
N GLN A 78 16.52 8.82 9.61
CA GLN A 78 17.63 9.45 8.89
C GLN A 78 18.83 8.49 8.77
N GLY A 79 19.22 7.84 9.86
CA GLY A 79 20.30 6.85 9.85
C GLY A 79 19.98 5.63 8.97
N TYR A 80 18.75 5.12 9.07
CA TYR A 80 18.32 3.94 8.32
C TYR A 80 18.32 4.21 6.81
N MET A 81 17.77 5.35 6.38
CA MET A 81 17.79 5.74 4.98
C MET A 81 19.19 6.10 4.50
N SER A 82 20.06 6.66 5.35
CA SER A 82 21.47 6.87 5.00
C SER A 82 22.16 5.56 4.62
N LYS A 83 21.81 4.46 5.31
CA LYS A 83 22.36 3.12 5.06
C LYS A 83 21.72 2.42 3.87
N TRP A 84 20.41 2.56 3.70
CA TRP A 84 19.62 1.67 2.83
C TRP A 84 18.99 2.35 1.61
N LYS A 85 19.09 3.67 1.45
CA LYS A 85 18.49 4.38 0.31
C LYS A 85 18.96 3.80 -1.02
N LYS A 86 17.99 3.61 -1.91
CA LYS A 86 18.16 3.22 -3.30
C LYS A 86 16.87 3.55 -4.03
N ASP A 87 16.96 3.63 -5.35
CA ASP A 87 15.80 3.77 -6.24
C ASP A 87 15.03 2.44 -6.21
N CYS A 88 13.86 2.47 -5.57
CA CYS A 88 13.01 1.31 -5.34
C CYS A 88 11.96 1.14 -6.42
N ASN A 89 11.39 2.23 -6.89
CA ASN A 89 10.36 2.22 -7.92
C ASN A 89 10.94 2.20 -9.35
N GLY A 90 12.25 2.38 -9.50
CA GLY A 90 12.96 2.32 -10.78
C GLY A 90 12.79 3.57 -11.63
N ASP A 91 12.43 4.71 -11.02
CA ASP A 91 12.14 5.95 -11.74
C ASP A 91 13.38 6.81 -12.05
N GLY A 92 14.56 6.34 -11.62
CA GLY A 92 15.85 7.01 -11.79
C GLY A 92 16.14 8.09 -10.74
N LYS A 93 15.30 8.23 -9.71
CA LYS A 93 15.49 9.16 -8.59
C LYS A 93 15.50 8.39 -7.27
N ILE A 94 15.99 9.05 -6.23
CA ILE A 94 15.88 8.58 -4.85
C ILE A 94 15.14 9.69 -4.10
N ASP A 95 13.84 9.51 -3.89
CA ASP A 95 12.97 10.50 -3.28
C ASP A 95 12.07 9.91 -2.18
N CYS A 96 11.01 10.65 -1.81
CA CYS A 96 10.14 10.23 -0.71
C CYS A 96 9.41 8.92 -0.97
N ILE A 97 9.14 8.59 -2.23
CA ILE A 97 8.48 7.34 -2.60
C ILE A 97 9.41 6.18 -2.22
N ASP A 98 10.69 6.27 -2.57
CA ASP A 98 11.70 5.26 -2.22
C ASP A 98 11.89 5.12 -0.71
N TYR A 99 11.99 6.24 -0.01
CA TYR A 99 12.10 6.23 1.46
C TYR A 99 10.88 5.55 2.09
N ALA A 100 9.67 5.81 1.59
CA ALA A 100 8.48 5.18 2.12
C ALA A 100 8.39 3.68 1.81
N LEU A 101 8.82 3.26 0.62
CA LEU A 101 8.94 1.85 0.26
C LEU A 101 9.94 1.11 1.14
N ILE A 102 11.13 1.69 1.35
CA ILE A 102 12.15 1.14 2.26
C ILE A 102 11.64 1.12 3.70
N HIS A 103 10.91 2.15 4.14
CA HIS A 103 10.35 2.19 5.48
C HIS A 103 9.34 1.06 5.71
N LYS A 104 8.51 0.77 4.71
CA LYS A 104 7.44 -0.21 4.80
C LYS A 104 7.92 -1.66 4.59
N LEU A 105 8.83 -1.87 3.64
CA LEU A 105 9.23 -3.18 3.15
C LEU A 105 10.63 -3.60 3.61
N GLY A 106 11.42 -2.65 4.12
CA GLY A 106 12.85 -2.83 4.35
C GLY A 106 13.66 -2.79 3.04
N PRO A 107 14.99 -2.83 3.15
CA PRO A 107 15.90 -2.72 2.00
C PRO A 107 15.75 -3.87 1.00
N HIS A 108 15.50 -5.10 1.46
CA HIS A 108 15.35 -6.24 0.56
C HIS A 108 14.00 -6.24 -0.17
N GLY A 109 12.92 -5.85 0.52
CA GLY A 109 11.61 -5.77 -0.12
C GLY A 109 11.50 -4.66 -1.17
N CYS A 110 12.38 -3.67 -1.12
CA CYS A 110 12.51 -2.63 -2.16
C CYS A 110 12.95 -3.22 -3.53
N ASP A 111 13.70 -4.32 -3.57
CA ASP A 111 14.10 -4.96 -4.84
C ASP A 111 12.91 -5.66 -5.55
N ASP A 112 11.85 -5.97 -4.79
CA ASP A 112 10.65 -6.65 -5.31
C ASP A 112 9.57 -5.67 -5.81
N VAL A 113 9.77 -4.35 -5.63
CA VAL A 113 8.81 -3.29 -6.01
C VAL A 113 8.72 -3.15 -7.54
N ILE A 114 9.84 -3.23 -8.24
CA ILE A 114 9.93 -3.16 -9.72
C ILE A 114 9.09 -4.27 -10.40
N ASN A 115 8.76 -5.35 -9.68
CA ASN A 115 7.94 -6.45 -10.20
C ASN A 115 6.44 -6.31 -9.86
N ASN A 116 6.01 -5.22 -9.22
CA ASN A 116 4.65 -4.98 -8.77
C ASN A 116 4.21 -3.53 -9.02
N GLU A 117 4.02 -3.16 -10.28
CA GLU A 117 3.57 -1.83 -10.76
C GLU A 117 2.24 -1.35 -10.12
N CYS A 118 1.45 -2.26 -9.52
CA CYS A 118 0.21 -1.92 -8.83
C CYS A 118 0.42 -1.39 -7.39
N LEU A 119 1.66 -1.32 -6.86
CA LEU A 119 1.93 -0.80 -5.50
C LEU A 119 2.08 0.72 -5.41
N GLU A 120 1.96 1.45 -6.52
CA GLU A 120 2.06 2.92 -6.62
C GLU A 120 0.87 3.66 -5.96
N CYS A 121 0.68 3.46 -4.67
CA CYS A 121 -0.18 4.29 -3.84
C CYS A 121 0.52 4.65 -2.53
N ILE A 122 1.81 4.95 -2.62
CA ILE A 122 2.57 5.56 -1.54
C ILE A 122 2.94 7.01 -1.88
N CYS A 123 2.16 7.97 -1.35
CA CYS A 123 2.40 9.40 -1.18
C CYS A 123 2.89 10.21 -2.40
N TYR A 124 1.97 10.52 -3.33
CA TYR A 124 2.01 11.83 -4.01
C TYR A 124 1.59 12.92 -3.00
N VAL A 125 2.53 13.42 -2.19
CA VAL A 125 2.37 14.70 -1.50
C VAL A 125 3.66 15.48 -1.66
N GLY A 126 3.76 16.20 -2.76
CA GLY A 126 4.93 17.01 -3.03
C GLY A 126 4.92 17.71 -4.38
N LEU A 127 3.82 18.41 -4.74
CA LEU A 127 3.83 19.64 -5.55
C LEU A 127 2.39 20.06 -5.92
N PHE A 128 1.62 20.53 -4.94
CA PHE A 128 0.84 21.77 -5.08
C PHE A 128 0.42 22.21 -3.67
N PHE A 129 0.75 23.45 -3.35
CA PHE A 129 0.53 24.09 -2.07
C PHE A 129 -0.92 23.95 -1.59
N TYR A 130 -1.08 23.40 -0.38
CA TYR A 130 -1.88 24.01 0.67
C TYR A 130 -3.27 24.54 0.28
N LEU A 131 -4.18 23.69 -0.21
CA LEU A 131 -5.61 23.96 -0.08
C LEU A 131 -6.39 22.66 0.20
N SER A 132 -7.05 22.65 1.37
CA SER A 132 -8.10 21.72 1.80
C SER A 132 -7.66 20.39 2.43
N TYR A 133 -7.33 20.46 3.71
CA TYR A 133 -7.48 19.35 4.66
C TYR A 133 -8.96 18.92 4.75
N LYS A 134 -9.39 18.00 3.88
CA LYS A 134 -10.42 16.98 4.17
C LYS A 134 -10.21 15.81 3.20
N ASN A 135 -10.01 14.61 3.76
CA ASN A 135 -9.99 13.29 3.10
C ASN A 135 -8.62 12.71 2.69
N LEU A 136 -7.56 12.94 3.46
CA LEU A 136 -6.33 12.14 3.37
C LEU A 136 -6.51 10.75 4.01
N ILE A 137 -7.20 9.85 3.30
CA ILE A 137 -6.84 8.44 3.29
C ILE A 137 -6.31 8.20 1.88
N GLN A 138 -5.00 8.27 1.76
CA GLN A 138 -4.25 7.76 0.64
C GLN A 138 -4.68 6.30 0.41
N LYS A 139 -5.47 6.06 -0.64
CA LYS A 139 -6.00 4.74 -0.96
C LYS A 139 -4.88 3.94 -1.57
N ASN A 140 -4.45 2.88 -0.91
CA ASN A 140 -3.67 1.84 -1.58
C ASN A 140 -4.50 1.23 -2.73
N TRP A 141 -3.88 0.69 -3.78
CA TRP A 141 -4.57 0.05 -4.92
C TRP A 141 -5.69 -0.91 -4.44
N SER A 142 -5.39 -1.61 -3.34
CA SER A 142 -6.27 -2.54 -2.66
C SER A 142 -7.53 -1.86 -2.10
N GLN A 143 -7.47 -0.61 -1.61
CA GLN A 143 -8.64 0.19 -1.21
C GLN A 143 -9.42 0.73 -2.41
N THR A 144 -8.73 1.16 -3.47
CA THR A 144 -9.37 1.65 -4.69
C THR A 144 -10.23 0.55 -5.33
N PHE A 145 -9.68 -0.65 -5.45
CA PHE A 145 -10.39 -1.81 -5.99
C PHE A 145 -11.56 -2.22 -5.08
N ILE A 146 -11.40 -2.26 -3.75
CA ILE A 146 -12.56 -2.50 -2.87
C ILE A 146 -13.61 -1.38 -3.01
N LYS A 147 -13.21 -0.12 -3.05
CA LYS A 147 -14.17 0.99 -3.13
C LYS A 147 -15.01 0.85 -4.40
N ALA A 148 -14.38 0.51 -5.53
CA ALA A 148 -15.08 0.25 -6.79
C ALA A 148 -15.94 -1.02 -6.75
N SER A 149 -15.42 -2.13 -6.23
CA SER A 149 -16.16 -3.41 -6.17
C SER A 149 -17.32 -3.42 -5.18
N SER A 150 -17.12 -2.79 -4.03
CA SER A 150 -17.77 -3.16 -2.77
C SER A 150 -18.19 -1.95 -1.93
N LYS A 151 -17.76 -0.74 -2.31
CA LYS A 151 -17.96 0.49 -1.54
C LYS A 151 -17.32 0.42 -0.16
N CYS A 152 -16.09 -0.09 -0.10
CA CYS A 152 -15.29 -0.23 1.13
C CYS A 152 -15.89 -1.16 2.19
N ARG A 153 -16.80 -2.07 1.80
CA ARG A 153 -17.33 -3.07 2.72
C ARG A 153 -16.29 -4.20 2.85
N ALA A 154 -15.53 -4.15 3.94
CA ALA A 154 -14.46 -5.11 4.25
C ALA A 154 -14.98 -6.54 4.52
N SER A 155 -16.26 -6.68 4.89
CA SER A 155 -16.91 -7.97 5.15
C SER A 155 -18.27 -8.01 4.45
N ILE A 156 -18.29 -8.54 3.23
CA ILE A 156 -19.52 -8.77 2.44
C ILE A 156 -19.95 -10.25 2.51
N GLY A 157 -19.04 -11.15 2.88
CA GLY A 157 -19.28 -12.58 2.73
C GLY A 157 -19.22 -13.00 1.26
N CYS A 158 -19.90 -14.11 0.97
CA CYS A 158 -20.07 -14.65 -0.37
C CYS A 158 -21.54 -14.57 -0.78
N ARG A 159 -21.79 -14.22 -2.04
CA ARG A 159 -23.14 -14.28 -2.62
C ARG A 159 -23.11 -14.93 -4.00
N SER A 160 -24.24 -15.47 -4.40
CA SER A 160 -24.45 -15.93 -5.78
C SER A 160 -25.09 -14.80 -6.57
N ASP A 161 -24.46 -14.40 -7.66
CA ASP A 161 -25.03 -13.47 -8.65
C ASP A 161 -25.78 -14.22 -9.75
N GLU A 162 -25.36 -15.45 -10.06
CA GLU A 162 -26.01 -16.34 -11.01
C GLU A 162 -26.00 -17.80 -10.54
N PRO A 163 -26.83 -18.71 -11.10
CA PRO A 163 -26.79 -20.13 -10.76
C PRO A 163 -25.41 -20.73 -11.03
N GLY A 164 -24.70 -21.12 -9.97
CA GLY A 164 -23.37 -21.74 -10.06
C GLY A 164 -22.18 -20.76 -10.03
N ARG A 165 -22.43 -19.44 -10.05
CA ARG A 165 -21.39 -18.42 -9.86
C ARG A 165 -21.50 -17.85 -8.45
N SER A 166 -20.40 -17.89 -7.70
CA SER A 166 -20.30 -17.29 -6.37
C SER A 166 -19.19 -16.25 -6.37
N ILE A 167 -19.55 -15.03 -6.01
CA ILE A 167 -18.62 -13.91 -5.81
C ILE A 167 -18.43 -13.68 -4.30
N CYS A 168 -17.18 -13.51 -3.90
CA CYS A 168 -16.80 -13.47 -2.49
C CYS A 168 -15.89 -12.29 -2.16
N GLY A 169 -15.96 -11.89 -0.89
CA GLY A 169 -14.98 -11.01 -0.30
C GLY A 169 -15.10 -9.56 -0.75
N PRO A 170 -14.24 -8.68 -0.22
CA PRO A 170 -14.34 -7.25 -0.48
C PRO A 170 -14.00 -6.88 -1.93
N TYR A 171 -13.32 -7.75 -2.68
CA TYR A 171 -13.04 -7.54 -4.11
C TYR A 171 -14.11 -8.05 -5.06
N GLN A 172 -15.08 -8.84 -4.56
CA GLN A 172 -16.12 -9.48 -5.36
C GLN A 172 -15.54 -10.45 -6.40
N VAL A 173 -14.63 -11.31 -5.94
CA VAL A 173 -13.89 -12.28 -6.77
C VAL A 173 -14.68 -13.57 -6.88
N ASP A 174 -14.74 -14.16 -8.08
CA ASP A 174 -15.37 -15.46 -8.31
C ASP A 174 -14.37 -16.63 -8.28
N TRP A 175 -14.92 -17.84 -8.35
CA TRP A 175 -14.17 -19.09 -8.28
C TRP A 175 -13.06 -19.20 -9.34
N GLU A 176 -13.35 -18.83 -10.58
CA GLU A 176 -12.41 -18.95 -11.70
C GLU A 176 -11.22 -18.03 -11.49
N TYR A 177 -11.49 -16.78 -11.11
CA TYR A 177 -10.46 -15.81 -10.75
C TYR A 177 -9.54 -16.34 -9.63
N TRP A 178 -10.09 -16.85 -8.52
CA TRP A 178 -9.27 -17.41 -7.44
C TRP A 178 -8.47 -18.65 -7.85
N ALA A 179 -9.05 -19.50 -8.71
CA ALA A 179 -8.38 -20.67 -9.25
C ALA A 179 -7.20 -20.29 -10.16
N GLU A 180 -7.39 -19.30 -11.04
CA GLU A 180 -6.35 -18.75 -11.91
C GLU A 180 -5.27 -17.98 -11.13
N ALA A 181 -5.60 -17.38 -9.98
CA ALA A 181 -4.62 -16.82 -9.06
C ALA A 181 -3.72 -17.86 -8.37
N GLY A 182 -3.97 -19.16 -8.58
CA GLY A 182 -3.19 -20.25 -7.98
C GLY A 182 -3.72 -20.74 -6.64
N LYS A 183 -4.97 -20.42 -6.30
CA LYS A 183 -5.66 -20.90 -5.09
C LYS A 183 -4.90 -20.57 -3.78
N PRO A 184 -4.57 -19.29 -3.51
CA PRO A 184 -3.93 -18.92 -2.25
C PRO A 184 -4.80 -19.29 -1.05
N GLY A 185 -4.15 -19.56 0.09
CA GLY A 185 -4.82 -20.00 1.32
C GLY A 185 -5.37 -21.44 1.27
N ASN A 186 -5.05 -22.21 0.23
CA ASN A 186 -5.51 -23.58 0.09
C ASN A 186 -4.92 -24.51 1.17
N ARG A 187 -5.80 -25.13 1.95
CA ARG A 187 -5.47 -26.14 2.94
C ARG A 187 -6.03 -27.50 2.51
N GLY A 188 -5.18 -28.52 2.61
CA GLY A 188 -5.53 -29.89 2.19
C GLY A 188 -6.62 -30.57 3.02
N ASP A 189 -6.95 -30.03 4.21
CA ASP A 189 -8.03 -30.54 5.07
C ASP A 189 -9.41 -29.94 4.74
N LEU A 190 -9.47 -28.93 3.88
CA LEU A 190 -10.70 -28.25 3.50
C LEU A 190 -11.11 -28.57 2.07
N SER A 191 -12.41 -28.51 1.78
CA SER A 191 -12.89 -28.54 0.40
C SER A 191 -12.44 -27.29 -0.36
N ASN A 192 -12.42 -27.41 -1.68
CA ASN A 192 -12.16 -26.30 -2.59
C ASN A 192 -13.07 -25.09 -2.31
N LEU A 193 -14.37 -25.31 -2.09
CA LEU A 193 -15.33 -24.25 -1.79
C LEU A 193 -15.02 -23.56 -0.46
N GLU A 194 -14.68 -24.32 0.58
CA GLU A 194 -14.31 -23.76 1.89
C GLU A 194 -13.01 -22.94 1.81
N ASN A 195 -12.00 -23.43 1.10
CA ASN A 195 -10.75 -22.71 0.88
C ASN A 195 -11.00 -21.37 0.15
N PHE A 196 -11.81 -21.39 -0.90
CA PHE A 196 -12.22 -20.20 -1.65
C PHE A 196 -12.93 -19.18 -0.74
N GLN A 197 -13.95 -19.61 0.00
CA GLN A 197 -14.71 -18.74 0.89
C GLN A 197 -13.86 -18.21 2.05
N MET A 198 -13.01 -19.05 2.64
CA MET A 198 -12.13 -18.67 3.75
C MET A 198 -11.09 -17.65 3.29
N CYS A 199 -10.47 -17.89 2.13
CA CYS A 199 -9.46 -16.99 1.57
C CYS A 199 -10.08 -15.63 1.22
N LEU A 200 -11.18 -15.60 0.46
CA LEU A 200 -11.72 -14.33 -0.03
C LEU A 200 -12.39 -13.48 1.06
N ASN A 201 -12.82 -14.09 2.17
CA ASN A 201 -13.27 -13.36 3.35
C ASN A 201 -12.13 -12.93 4.29
N ASN A 202 -10.89 -13.36 4.03
CA ASN A 202 -9.70 -12.87 4.70
C ASN A 202 -9.03 -11.78 3.84
N ARG A 203 -8.82 -10.60 4.41
CA ARG A 203 -8.27 -9.45 3.67
C ARG A 203 -6.92 -9.76 3.02
N GLU A 204 -6.01 -10.37 3.76
CA GLU A 204 -4.65 -10.66 3.29
C GLU A 204 -4.66 -11.71 2.16
N CYS A 205 -5.45 -12.77 2.32
CA CYS A 205 -5.57 -13.79 1.28
C CYS A 205 -6.32 -13.29 0.04
N ALA A 206 -7.33 -12.44 0.21
CA ALA A 206 -8.02 -11.77 -0.90
C ALA A 206 -7.08 -10.79 -1.64
N ASP A 207 -6.25 -10.02 -0.92
CA ASP A 207 -5.23 -9.15 -1.51
C ASP A 207 -4.21 -9.97 -2.31
N GLN A 208 -3.76 -11.10 -1.77
CA GLN A 208 -2.89 -12.04 -2.48
C GLN A 208 -3.55 -12.59 -3.74
N THR A 209 -4.83 -12.98 -3.66
CA THR A 209 -5.59 -13.52 -4.81
C THR A 209 -5.62 -12.52 -5.96
N VAL A 210 -6.02 -11.28 -5.69
CA VAL A 210 -6.08 -10.23 -6.71
C VAL A 210 -4.69 -9.93 -7.27
N ARG A 211 -3.66 -9.86 -6.42
CA ARG A 211 -2.29 -9.61 -6.86
C ARG A 211 -1.78 -10.70 -7.81
N GLU A 212 -1.91 -11.97 -7.45
CA GLU A 212 -1.37 -13.07 -8.26
C GLU A 212 -2.13 -13.22 -9.59
N TYR A 213 -3.44 -12.98 -9.59
CA TYR A 213 -4.23 -12.94 -10.82
C TYR A 213 -3.75 -11.83 -11.76
N LEU A 214 -3.72 -10.59 -11.28
CA LEU A 214 -3.31 -9.43 -12.09
C LEU A 214 -1.87 -9.58 -12.60
N LYS A 215 -0.96 -10.09 -11.76
CA LYS A 215 0.42 -10.38 -12.15
C LYS A 215 0.49 -11.42 -13.29
N ARG A 216 -0.34 -12.46 -13.24
CA ARG A 216 -0.41 -13.50 -14.27
C ARG A 216 -1.01 -12.99 -15.58
N HIS A 217 -1.92 -12.02 -15.49
CA HIS A 217 -2.74 -11.55 -16.60
C HIS A 217 -2.41 -10.14 -17.09
N ARG A 218 -1.26 -9.59 -16.67
CA ARG A 218 -0.73 -8.27 -17.07
C ARG A 218 -0.79 -8.06 -18.58
N LYS A 219 -1.41 -6.96 -18.99
CA LYS A 219 -1.58 -6.57 -20.39
C LYS A 219 -1.93 -5.09 -20.44
N ASP A 220 -1.34 -4.37 -21.40
CA ASP A 220 -1.79 -3.02 -21.79
C ASP A 220 -3.15 -3.16 -22.49
N CYS A 221 -4.21 -2.80 -21.79
CA CYS A 221 -5.59 -2.98 -22.18
C CYS A 221 -6.16 -1.75 -22.86
N ASN A 222 -5.71 -0.55 -22.48
CA ASN A 222 -6.14 0.70 -23.09
C ASN A 222 -5.23 1.16 -24.26
N GLU A 223 -4.16 0.43 -24.54
CA GLU A 223 -3.17 0.65 -25.61
C GLU A 223 -2.46 2.01 -25.49
N ASP A 224 -2.23 2.49 -24.27
CA ASP A 224 -1.54 3.76 -24.01
C ASP A 224 -0.01 3.66 -23.98
N GLY A 225 0.51 2.43 -24.09
CA GLY A 225 1.95 2.13 -24.10
C GLY A 225 2.55 1.86 -22.73
N THR A 226 1.74 1.87 -21.67
CA THR A 226 2.12 1.48 -20.31
C THR A 226 1.21 0.38 -19.76
N ILE A 227 1.66 -0.34 -18.73
CA ILE A 227 0.79 -1.24 -17.97
C ILE A 227 0.60 -0.61 -16.59
N ASP A 228 -0.58 -0.08 -16.33
CA ASP A 228 -0.87 0.70 -15.14
C ASP A 228 -2.15 0.26 -14.40
N CYS A 229 -2.58 1.06 -13.43
CA CYS A 229 -3.78 0.78 -12.64
C CYS A 229 -5.07 0.72 -13.47
N ASN A 230 -5.16 1.46 -14.58
CA ASN A 230 -6.32 1.39 -15.49
C ASN A 230 -6.41 0.01 -16.12
N ASP A 231 -5.28 -0.55 -16.56
CA ASP A 231 -5.24 -1.89 -17.14
C ASP A 231 -5.61 -2.96 -16.12
N PHE A 232 -5.03 -2.89 -14.93
CA PHE A 232 -5.33 -3.84 -13.87
C PHE A 232 -6.79 -3.76 -13.39
N ALA A 233 -7.37 -2.56 -13.35
CA ALA A 233 -8.78 -2.38 -13.02
C ALA A 233 -9.70 -2.98 -14.10
N ALA A 234 -9.29 -2.86 -15.37
CA ALA A 234 -10.00 -3.48 -16.48
C ALA A 234 -9.92 -5.01 -16.40
N ILE A 235 -8.72 -5.56 -16.22
CA ILE A 235 -8.50 -7.01 -16.07
C ILE A 235 -9.28 -7.57 -14.87
N HIS A 236 -9.35 -6.83 -13.76
CA HIS A 236 -10.05 -7.29 -12.55
C HIS A 236 -11.54 -7.56 -12.77
N VAL A 237 -12.20 -6.74 -13.58
CA VAL A 237 -13.66 -6.82 -13.78
C VAL A 237 -14.04 -7.57 -15.03
N SER A 238 -13.24 -7.45 -16.08
CA SER A 238 -13.56 -8.00 -17.40
C SER A 238 -12.78 -9.28 -17.73
N GLY A 239 -11.84 -9.68 -16.88
CA GLY A 239 -10.91 -10.76 -17.14
C GLY A 239 -9.91 -10.43 -18.26
N THR A 240 -9.26 -11.46 -18.79
CA THR A 240 -8.17 -11.34 -19.78
C THR A 240 -8.61 -10.98 -21.20
N GLY A 241 -9.86 -11.30 -21.55
CA GLY A 241 -10.34 -11.23 -22.92
C GLY A 241 -11.12 -9.96 -23.28
N GLN A 242 -11.53 -9.16 -22.29
CA GLN A 242 -12.48 -8.05 -22.50
C GLN A 242 -12.06 -6.75 -21.82
N CYS A 243 -10.78 -6.57 -21.51
CA CYS A 243 -10.29 -5.40 -20.79
C CYS A 243 -10.30 -4.08 -21.59
N ASN A 244 -10.57 -4.13 -22.90
CA ASN A 244 -10.84 -2.97 -23.73
C ASN A 244 -12.33 -2.83 -24.10
N ALA A 245 -13.22 -3.61 -23.48
CA ALA A 245 -14.61 -3.63 -23.86
C ALA A 245 -15.36 -2.38 -23.37
N GLN A 246 -16.22 -1.83 -24.24
CA GLN A 246 -16.98 -0.62 -23.94
C GLN A 246 -17.87 -0.78 -22.69
N TRP A 247 -18.42 -1.97 -22.44
CA TRP A 247 -19.27 -2.20 -21.28
C TRP A 247 -18.52 -2.00 -19.95
N TYR A 248 -17.20 -2.24 -19.92
CA TYR A 248 -16.37 -1.95 -18.75
C TYR A 248 -16.22 -0.44 -18.55
N LEU A 249 -15.92 0.30 -19.62
CA LEU A 249 -15.79 1.76 -19.58
C LEU A 249 -17.12 2.44 -19.17
N ASP A 250 -18.25 1.87 -19.56
CA ASP A 250 -19.58 2.37 -19.17
C ASP A 250 -20.04 1.86 -17.79
N SER A 251 -19.24 1.00 -17.14
CA SER A 251 -19.65 0.35 -15.90
C SER A 251 -19.64 1.29 -14.71
N LYS A 252 -20.52 0.98 -13.75
CA LYS A 252 -20.50 1.65 -12.44
C LYS A 252 -19.15 1.43 -11.72
N TYR A 253 -18.54 0.27 -11.91
CA TYR A 253 -17.22 -0.01 -11.34
C TYR A 253 -16.17 0.97 -11.86
N TYR A 254 -16.09 1.17 -13.19
CA TYR A 254 -15.08 2.04 -13.79
C TYR A 254 -15.24 3.49 -13.32
N SER A 255 -16.47 4.01 -13.30
CA SER A 255 -16.72 5.36 -12.76
C SER A 255 -16.34 5.48 -11.28
N ASP A 256 -16.63 4.47 -10.47
CA ASP A 256 -16.24 4.44 -9.05
C ASP A 256 -14.73 4.29 -8.85
N PHE A 257 -14.05 3.56 -9.74
CA PHE A 257 -12.61 3.39 -9.78
C PHE A 257 -11.92 4.70 -10.14
N ARG A 258 -12.35 5.39 -11.20
CA ARG A 258 -11.83 6.69 -11.62
C ARG A 258 -12.04 7.77 -10.55
N GLU A 259 -13.17 7.77 -9.85
CA GLU A 259 -13.40 8.63 -8.67
C GLU A 259 -12.44 8.33 -7.50
N CYS A 260 -11.72 7.21 -7.54
CA CYS A 260 -10.71 6.89 -6.55
C CYS A 260 -9.27 7.06 -7.03
N TYR A 261 -9.07 6.93 -8.34
CA TYR A 261 -7.79 6.93 -9.01
C TYR A 261 -7.39 8.33 -9.49
N ASP A 262 -8.34 9.15 -9.97
CA ASP A 262 -8.09 10.50 -10.51
C ASP A 262 -7.97 11.60 -9.44
N PHE A 263 -7.94 11.24 -8.15
CA PHE A 263 -7.94 12.16 -7.00
C PHE A 263 -6.69 12.03 -6.13
#